data_AF-A0A976L1A2-F1
#
_entry.id   AF-A0A976L1A2-F1
#
_cell.length_a   1.000
_cell.length_b   1.000
_cell.length_c   1.000
_cell.angle_alpha   90.00
_cell.angle_beta   90.00
_cell.angle_gamma   90.00
#
_symmetry.space_group_name_H-M   'P 1'
#
loop_
_entity.id
_entity.type
_entity.pdbx_description
1 polymer ?
#
loop_
_entity_poly.entity_id
_entity_poly.type
_entity_poly.pdbx_seq_one_letter_code
_entity_poly.pdbx_strand_id
1 'polypeptide(L)'
;MSDDPRARRQSELIDRTRRGEAVDHEHEELALYVGEAERDRLAAEGRQRRELGGRWLARSDADQRAIAVDENGSAALQRRVGLVVLAGGAALSVLAPVAGSAIALAGLGWLVGTLVRTRLAAARHDPYRHLKR
;
A
#
# COMPACT_ATOMS: atom_id res chain seq x y z
N MET A 1 -43.90 14.61 10.23
CA MET A 1 -42.46 14.47 10.55
C MET A 1 -42.17 15.48 11.64
N SER A 2 -41.95 15.02 12.87
CA SER A 2 -41.72 15.90 14.02
C SER A 2 -40.28 16.40 13.95
N ASP A 3 -40.10 17.69 13.67
CA ASP A 3 -38.80 18.38 13.69
C ASP A 3 -38.38 18.64 15.14
N ASP A 4 -38.19 17.58 15.93
CA ASP A 4 -37.67 17.73 17.29
C ASP A 4 -36.19 18.14 17.22
N PRO A 5 -35.84 19.37 17.65
CA PRO A 5 -34.46 19.82 17.63
C PRO A 5 -33.54 18.96 18.50
N ARG A 6 -34.06 18.31 19.56
CA ARG A 6 -33.28 17.42 20.41
C ARG A 6 -32.91 16.14 19.68
N ALA A 7 -33.87 15.50 19.01
CA ALA A 7 -33.62 14.29 18.22
C ALA A 7 -32.59 14.57 17.10
N ARG A 8 -32.68 15.75 16.48
CA ARG A 8 -31.70 16.17 15.47
C ARG A 8 -30.30 16.32 16.05
N ARG A 9 -30.16 17.02 17.17
CA ARG A 9 -28.87 17.20 17.85
C ARG A 9 -28.26 15.87 18.31
N GLN A 10 -29.07 14.97 18.87
CA GLN A 10 -28.64 13.62 19.24
C GLN A 10 -28.10 12.86 18.03
N SER A 11 -28.81 12.87 16.90
CA SER A 11 -28.36 12.19 15.68
C SER A 11 -27.04 12.74 15.15
N GLU A 12 -26.84 14.06 15.21
CA GLU A 12 -25.61 14.73 14.81
C GLU A 12 -24.42 14.30 15.68
N LEU A 13 -24.60 14.29 17.01
CA LEU A 13 -23.57 13.89 17.97
C LEU A 13 -23.18 12.41 17.80
N ILE A 14 -24.15 11.53 17.58
CA ILE A 14 -23.89 10.10 17.31
C ILE A 14 -23.07 9.95 16.03
N ASP A 15 -23.43 10.66 14.97
CA ASP A 15 -22.77 10.55 13.68
C ASP A 15 -21.32 11.07 13.73
N ARG A 16 -21.11 12.24 14.35
CA ARG A 16 -19.76 12.79 14.60
C ARG A 16 -18.91 11.86 15.46
N THR A 17 -19.49 11.28 16.51
CA THR A 17 -18.80 10.30 17.37
C THR A 17 -18.39 9.05 16.59
N ARG A 18 -19.28 8.52 15.74
CA ARG A 18 -19.00 7.36 14.87
C ARG A 18 -17.96 7.62 13.78
N ARG A 19 -17.83 8.86 13.32
CA ARG A 19 -16.72 9.29 12.45
C ARG A 19 -15.42 9.54 13.23
N GLY A 20 -15.52 9.62 14.56
CA GLY A 20 -14.41 10.01 15.42
C GLY A 20 -14.02 11.48 15.21
N GLU A 21 -14.96 12.34 14.85
CA GLU A 21 -14.76 13.80 14.70
C GLU A 21 -15.28 14.57 15.93
N ALA A 22 -15.94 13.88 16.85
CA ALA A 22 -16.45 14.47 18.07
C ALA A 22 -15.30 14.95 18.97
N VAL A 23 -15.46 16.15 19.51
CA VAL A 23 -14.56 16.76 20.49
C VAL A 23 -15.05 16.50 21.92
N ASP A 24 -14.21 16.75 22.93
CA ASP A 24 -14.49 16.35 24.32
C ASP A 24 -15.85 16.84 24.84
N HIS A 25 -16.20 18.11 24.61
CA HIS A 25 -17.49 18.65 25.02
C HIS A 25 -18.69 18.02 24.27
N GLU A 26 -18.51 17.54 23.04
CA GLU A 26 -19.55 16.84 22.28
C GLU A 26 -19.77 15.42 22.81
N HIS A 27 -18.73 14.78 23.36
CA HIS A 27 -18.86 13.51 24.06
C HIS A 27 -19.60 13.64 25.39
N GLU A 28 -19.32 14.70 26.15
CA GLU A 28 -20.05 15.04 27.36
C GLU A 28 -21.51 15.37 27.06
N GLU A 29 -21.76 16.16 26.00
CA GLU A 29 -23.12 16.49 25.55
C GLU A 29 -23.89 15.22 25.13
N LEU A 30 -23.25 14.30 24.41
CA LEU A 30 -23.86 13.03 24.00
C LEU A 30 -24.25 12.18 25.21
N ALA A 31 -23.50 12.22 26.32
CA ALA A 31 -23.82 11.51 27.56
C ALA A 31 -25.14 11.95 28.21
N LEU A 32 -25.64 13.15 27.88
CA LEU A 32 -26.94 13.65 28.33
C LEU A 32 -28.11 13.01 27.54
N TYR A 33 -27.84 12.53 26.33
CA TYR A 33 -28.84 11.94 25.44
C TYR A 33 -28.82 10.41 25.46
N VAL A 34 -27.63 9.82 25.57
CA VAL A 34 -27.43 8.37 25.64
C VAL A 34 -26.68 8.04 26.93
N GLY A 35 -26.97 6.87 27.52
CA GLY A 35 -26.25 6.43 28.70
C GLY A 35 -24.73 6.29 28.45
N GLU A 36 -23.95 6.39 29.53
CA GLU A 36 -22.48 6.36 29.50
C GLU A 36 -21.91 5.14 28.75
N ALA A 37 -22.50 3.96 28.96
CA ALA A 37 -22.08 2.74 28.26
C ALA A 37 -22.24 2.81 26.73
N GLU A 38 -23.31 3.44 26.24
CA GLU A 38 -23.55 3.57 24.79
C GLU A 38 -22.63 4.63 24.18
N ARG A 39 -22.37 5.74 24.90
CA ARG A 39 -21.37 6.74 24.50
C ARG A 39 -20.01 6.10 24.29
N ASP A 40 -19.55 5.31 25.25
CA ASP A 40 -18.22 4.69 25.22
C ASP A 40 -18.09 3.67 24.08
N ARG A 41 -19.17 2.92 23.81
CA ARG A 41 -19.26 2.03 22.66
C ARG A 41 -19.15 2.79 21.34
N LEU A 42 -19.92 3.87 21.16
CA LEU A 42 -19.88 4.69 19.95
C LEU A 42 -18.49 5.32 19.73
N ALA A 43 -17.84 5.78 20.81
CA ALA A 43 -16.48 6.31 20.75
C ALA A 43 -15.45 5.23 20.37
N ALA A 44 -15.62 4.00 20.86
CA ALA A 44 -14.77 2.87 20.48
C ALA A 44 -14.94 2.51 18.98
N GLU A 45 -16.18 2.48 18.49
CA GLU A 45 -16.48 2.25 17.06
C GLU A 45 -15.82 3.32 16.17
N GLY A 46 -15.87 4.60 16.58
CA GLY A 46 -15.22 5.71 15.88
C GLY A 46 -13.70 5.58 15.82
N ARG A 47 -13.05 5.20 16.94
CA ARG A 47 -11.60 4.94 16.98
C ARG A 47 -11.21 3.79 16.07
N GLN A 48 -11.94 2.67 16.11
CA GLN A 48 -11.68 1.51 15.25
C GLN A 48 -11.80 1.87 13.76
N ARG A 49 -12.80 2.69 13.38
CA ARG A 49 -12.95 3.18 12.01
C ARG A 49 -11.82 4.10 11.58
N ARG A 50 -11.36 5.02 12.44
CA ARG A 50 -10.17 5.84 12.16
C ARG A 50 -8.92 4.99 11.92
N GLU A 51 -8.71 3.95 12.73
CA GLU A 51 -7.60 3.01 12.53
C GLU A 51 -7.73 2.24 11.21
N LEU A 52 -8.95 1.79 10.85
CA LEU A 52 -9.21 1.13 9.57
C LEU A 52 -8.95 2.07 8.38
N GLY A 53 -9.38 3.32 8.47
CA GLY A 53 -9.11 4.35 7.46
C GLY A 53 -7.62 4.64 7.31
N GLY A 54 -6.89 4.78 8.42
CA GLY A 54 -5.44 4.95 8.43
C GLY A 54 -4.69 3.76 7.82
N ARG A 55 -5.14 2.53 8.11
CA ARG A 55 -4.60 1.31 7.48
C ARG A 55 -4.87 1.25 5.98
N TRP A 56 -6.03 1.71 5.53
CA TRP A 56 -6.35 1.79 4.11
C TRP A 56 -5.47 2.83 3.39
N LEU A 57 -5.28 4.01 3.98
CA LEU A 57 -4.37 5.04 3.44
C LEU A 57 -2.93 4.51 3.35
N ALA A 58 -2.43 3.85 4.39
CA ALA A 58 -1.10 3.26 4.38
C ALA A 58 -0.94 2.18 3.29
N ARG A 59 -2.01 1.40 3.01
CA ARG A 59 -2.02 0.44 1.90
C ARG A 59 -1.99 1.14 0.55
N SER A 60 -2.83 2.17 0.35
CA SER A 60 -2.87 2.95 -0.89
C SER A 60 -1.51 3.60 -1.19
N ASP A 61 -0.85 4.18 -0.18
CA ASP A 61 0.49 4.75 -0.32
C ASP A 61 1.56 3.71 -0.67
N ALA A 62 1.43 2.49 -0.13
CA ALA A 62 2.33 1.39 -0.44
C ALA A 62 2.13 0.92 -1.89
N ASP A 63 0.89 0.81 -2.35
CA ASP A 63 0.56 0.43 -3.72
C ASP A 63 1.06 1.49 -4.72
N GLN A 64 0.88 2.79 -4.42
CA GLN A 64 1.41 3.87 -5.24
C GLN A 64 2.94 3.86 -5.33
N ARG A 65 3.63 3.56 -4.23
CA ARG A 65 5.10 3.40 -4.24
C ARG A 65 5.53 2.18 -5.05
N ALA A 66 4.80 1.08 -5.00
CA ALA A 66 5.07 -0.10 -5.81
C ALA A 66 4.90 0.20 -7.31
N ILE A 67 3.85 0.94 -7.68
CA ILE A 67 3.62 1.40 -9.06
C ILE A 67 4.75 2.34 -9.49
N ALA A 68 5.15 3.31 -8.67
CA ALA A 68 6.24 4.23 -9.00
C ALA A 68 7.61 3.53 -9.18
N VAL A 69 7.83 2.42 -8.45
CA VAL A 69 9.03 1.58 -8.65
C VAL A 69 8.98 0.83 -9.99
N ASP A 70 7.80 0.45 -10.45
CA ASP A 70 7.62 -0.25 -11.74
C ASP A 70 7.57 0.73 -12.94
N GLU A 71 7.03 1.95 -12.75
CA GLU A 71 6.96 3.03 -13.73
C GLU A 71 8.30 3.78 -13.93
N ASN A 72 9.30 3.56 -13.07
CA ASN A 72 10.66 4.02 -13.32
C ASN A 72 11.21 3.29 -14.55
N GLY A 73 10.94 3.81 -15.75
CA GLY A 73 11.25 3.24 -17.07
C GLY A 73 12.69 2.75 -17.25
N SER A 74 13.60 3.16 -16.37
CA SER A 74 14.94 2.57 -16.19
C SER A 74 14.95 1.06 -15.98
N ALA A 75 14.01 0.46 -15.22
CA ALA A 75 13.98 -0.98 -14.96
C ALA A 75 13.52 -1.77 -16.19
N ALA A 76 12.51 -1.25 -16.89
CA ALA A 76 12.07 -1.79 -18.18
C ALA A 76 13.17 -1.67 -19.24
N LEU A 77 13.87 -0.53 -19.29
CA LEU A 77 15.00 -0.29 -20.20
C LEU A 77 16.16 -1.24 -19.90
N GLN A 78 16.54 -1.43 -18.63
CA GLN A 78 17.59 -2.35 -18.22
C GLN A 78 17.28 -3.80 -18.60
N ARG A 79 16.01 -4.23 -18.47
CA ARG A 79 15.57 -5.57 -18.94
C ARG A 79 15.66 -5.70 -20.46
N ARG A 80 15.26 -4.68 -21.21
CA ARG A 80 15.37 -4.67 -22.68
C ARG A 80 16.82 -4.75 -23.13
N VAL A 81 17.71 -3.96 -22.52
CA VAL A 81 19.16 -4.01 -22.80
C VAL A 81 19.73 -5.40 -22.48
N GLY A 82 19.38 -5.97 -21.32
CA GLY A 82 19.81 -7.32 -20.95
C GLY A 82 19.36 -8.40 -21.94
N LEU A 83 18.11 -8.32 -22.43
CA LEU A 83 17.59 -9.23 -23.45
C LEU A 83 18.29 -9.07 -24.80
N VAL A 84 18.58 -7.83 -25.23
CA VAL A 84 19.31 -7.57 -26.48
C VAL A 84 20.74 -8.11 -26.40
N VAL A 85 21.43 -7.91 -25.27
CA VAL A 85 22.79 -8.44 -25.06
C VAL A 85 22.79 -9.97 -25.05
N LEU A 86 21.81 -10.60 -24.39
CA LEU A 86 21.66 -12.05 -24.36
C LEU A 86 21.41 -12.62 -25.78
N ALA A 87 20.42 -12.07 -26.50
CA ALA A 87 20.07 -12.51 -27.85
C ALA A 87 21.22 -12.26 -28.84
N GLY A 88 21.87 -11.10 -28.74
CA GLY A 88 23.04 -10.75 -29.55
C GLY A 88 24.22 -11.67 -29.30
N GLY A 89 24.54 -11.98 -28.03
CA GLY A 89 25.58 -12.94 -27.66
C GLY A 89 25.28 -14.35 -28.15
N ALA A 90 24.04 -14.81 -28.02
CA ALA A 90 23.60 -16.11 -28.51
C ALA A 90 23.72 -16.21 -30.04
N ALA A 91 23.32 -15.17 -30.78
CA ALA A 91 23.51 -15.13 -32.23
C ALA A 91 25.00 -15.11 -32.62
N LEU A 92 25.81 -14.31 -31.92
CA LEU A 92 27.25 -14.22 -32.17
C LEU A 92 27.99 -15.53 -31.85
N SER A 93 27.47 -16.36 -30.94
CA SER A 93 28.07 -17.64 -30.56
C SER A 93 28.12 -18.65 -31.72
N VAL A 94 27.31 -18.44 -32.76
CA VAL A 94 27.35 -19.24 -33.99
C VAL A 94 28.62 -18.94 -34.80
N LEU A 95 29.06 -17.68 -34.81
CA LEU A 95 30.21 -17.21 -35.60
C LEU A 95 31.52 -17.18 -34.79
N ALA A 96 31.41 -16.86 -33.49
CA ALA A 96 32.52 -16.79 -32.56
C ALA A 96 32.10 -17.43 -31.23
N PRO A 97 32.21 -18.76 -31.07
CA PRO A 97 31.64 -19.49 -29.94
C PRO A 97 32.08 -18.98 -28.58
N VAL A 98 33.38 -18.79 -28.39
CA VAL A 98 33.94 -18.35 -27.10
C VAL A 98 33.48 -16.94 -26.75
N ALA A 99 33.54 -16.00 -27.70
CA ALA A 99 33.15 -14.61 -27.46
C ALA A 99 31.62 -14.45 -27.31
N GLY A 100 30.83 -15.10 -28.17
CA GLY A 100 29.37 -15.04 -28.14
C GLY A 100 28.79 -15.68 -26.89
N SER A 101 29.31 -16.85 -26.47
CA SER A 101 28.88 -17.48 -25.21
C SER A 101 29.21 -16.63 -23.99
N ALA A 102 30.38 -15.97 -23.96
CA ALA A 102 30.73 -15.05 -22.88
C ALA A 102 29.77 -13.86 -22.78
N ILE A 103 29.41 -13.27 -23.93
CA ILE A 103 28.45 -12.15 -24.00
C ILE A 103 27.04 -12.61 -23.58
N ALA A 104 26.61 -13.79 -24.02
CA ALA A 104 25.32 -14.36 -23.64
C ALA A 104 25.24 -14.62 -22.12
N LEU A 105 26.30 -15.18 -21.53
CA LEU A 105 26.38 -15.39 -20.08
C LEU A 105 26.37 -14.07 -19.30
N ALA A 106 27.04 -13.03 -19.80
CA ALA A 106 26.99 -11.70 -19.21
C ALA A 106 25.57 -11.10 -19.23
N GLY A 107 24.85 -11.22 -20.36
CA GLY A 107 23.45 -10.80 -20.48
C GLY A 107 22.51 -11.58 -19.54
N LEU A 108 22.73 -12.89 -19.40
CA LEU A 108 21.98 -13.74 -18.47
C LEU A 108 22.22 -13.34 -17.02
N GLY A 109 23.48 -13.16 -16.62
CA GLY A 109 23.85 -12.72 -15.28
C GLY A 109 23.25 -11.36 -14.93
N TRP A 110 23.20 -10.43 -15.89
CA TRP A 110 22.57 -9.13 -15.73
C TRP A 110 21.04 -9.25 -15.49
N LEU A 111 20.36 -10.09 -16.27
CA LEU A 111 18.91 -10.35 -16.12
C LEU A 111 18.57 -11.01 -14.78
N VAL A 112 19.36 -12.01 -14.37
CA VAL A 112 19.20 -12.66 -13.07
C VAL A 112 19.47 -11.67 -11.94
N GLY A 113 20.54 -10.88 -12.04
CA GLY A 113 20.89 -9.86 -11.04
C GLY A 113 19.79 -8.80 -10.87
N THR A 114 19.22 -8.33 -11.99
CA THR A 114 18.08 -7.39 -11.95
C THR A 114 16.84 -8.01 -11.33
N LEU A 115 16.51 -9.27 -11.64
CA LEU A 115 15.42 -10.00 -10.99
C LEU A 115 15.63 -10.16 -9.49
N VAL A 116 16.81 -10.61 -9.06
CA VAL A 116 17.15 -10.77 -7.64
C VAL A 116 17.06 -9.43 -6.92
N ARG A 117 17.58 -8.35 -7.50
CA ARG A 117 17.52 -7.00 -6.91
C ARG A 117 16.09 -6.52 -6.74
N THR A 118 15.24 -6.69 -7.76
CA THR A 118 13.81 -6.33 -7.67
C THR A 118 13.07 -7.15 -6.62
N ARG A 119 13.33 -8.46 -6.54
CA ARG A 119 12.76 -9.36 -5.52
C ARG A 119 13.23 -9.00 -4.11
N LEU A 120 14.50 -8.67 -3.92
CA LEU A 120 15.03 -8.22 -2.62
C LEU A 120 14.45 -6.86 -2.20
N ALA A 121 14.32 -5.93 -3.15
CA ALA A 121 13.71 -4.63 -2.91
C ALA A 121 12.23 -4.78 -2.49
N ALA A 122 11.48 -5.64 -3.20
CA ALA A 122 10.10 -5.98 -2.87
C ALA A 122 9.98 -6.67 -1.51
N ALA A 123 10.85 -7.63 -1.18
CA ALA A 123 10.83 -8.31 0.12
C ALA A 123 11.16 -7.38 1.30
N ARG A 124 12.01 -6.36 1.09
CA ARG A 124 12.29 -5.32 2.10
C ARG A 124 11.11 -4.37 2.30
N HIS A 125 10.27 -4.20 1.29
CA HIS A 125 9.12 -3.29 1.32
C HIS A 125 7.79 -4.01 1.44
N ASP A 126 7.76 -5.32 1.74
CA ASP A 126 6.54 -6.12 1.81
C ASP A 126 5.61 -5.58 2.90
N PRO A 127 4.52 -4.86 2.52
CA PRO A 127 3.60 -4.28 3.47
C PRO A 127 2.68 -5.33 4.10
N TYR A 128 2.81 -6.61 3.73
CA TYR A 128 2.01 -7.72 4.27
C TYR A 128 2.75 -8.55 5.32
N ARG A 129 4.02 -8.23 5.62
CA ARG A 129 4.84 -9.00 6.57
C ARG A 129 4.22 -9.11 7.97
N HIS A 130 3.44 -8.14 8.38
CA HIS A 130 2.78 -8.09 9.69
C HIS A 130 1.39 -8.74 9.72
N LEU A 131 0.83 -9.13 8.57
CA LEU A 131 -0.48 -9.79 8.48
C LEU A 131 -0.40 -11.34 8.49
N LYS A 132 0.81 -11.90 8.37
CA LYS A 132 1.05 -13.36 8.40
C LYS A 132 1.27 -13.93 9.81
N ARG A 133 0.97 -13.18 10.86
CA ARG A 133 1.17 -13.60 12.26
C ARG A 133 -0.15 -13.77 12.99
#